data_AF-A0A6B2CMY7-F1
#
_entry.id   AF-A0A6B2CMY7-F1
#
_cell.length_a   1.000
_cell.length_b   1.000
_cell.length_c   1.000
_cell.angle_alpha   90.00
_cell.angle_beta   90.00
_cell.angle_gamma   90.00
#
_symmetry.space_group_name_H-M   'P 1'
#
loop_
_entity.id
_entity.type
_entity.pdbx_description
1 polymer ?
#
loop_
_entity_poly.entity_id
_entity_poly.type
_entity_poly.pdbx_seq_one_letter_code
_entity_poly.pdbx_strand_id
1 'polypeptide(L)'
;MGGLLLLFFSYPIAVLALVGGKGLLQALSVRTFELALLVTMITSTIAAIASVIFGVPLAYLLSRFNFRGKGLIEALVDLPIAVPHIIVGVMIVLAFSWYVGLGPLLHKLGINVVDTILGAALAVTYVSATYTVRVVETAISSLDPELELTAMSLGASRGRTFLSVVLPKIWRSIVGGALTSWARAASEAGALFIVA
;
A
#
# COMPACT_ATOMS: atom_id res chain seq x y z
N MET A 1 10.18 3.67 33.22
CA MET A 1 9.91 2.60 32.23
C MET A 1 10.01 3.06 30.78
N GLY A 2 9.50 4.25 30.40
CA GLY A 2 9.64 4.78 29.03
C GLY A 2 11.08 4.93 28.52
N GLY A 3 12.04 5.29 29.37
CA GLY A 3 13.45 5.41 28.98
C GLY A 3 14.11 4.09 28.53
N LEU A 4 13.71 2.95 29.11
CA LEU A 4 14.24 1.64 28.69
C LEU A 4 13.74 1.24 27.29
N LEU A 5 12.49 1.57 26.96
CA LEU A 5 11.93 1.33 25.63
C LEU A 5 12.60 2.21 24.57
N LEU A 6 12.85 3.48 24.90
CA LEU A 6 13.58 4.38 24.00
C LEU A 6 14.98 3.84 23.70
N LEU A 7 15.72 3.40 24.73
CA LEU A 7 17.04 2.79 24.54
C LEU A 7 16.98 1.52 23.70
N PHE A 8 15.98 0.66 23.94
CA PHE A 8 15.79 -0.57 23.16
C PHE A 8 15.61 -0.30 21.67
N PHE A 9 14.81 0.70 21.28
CA PHE A 9 14.62 1.06 19.87
C PHE A 9 15.81 1.85 19.28
N SER A 10 16.41 2.76 20.05
CA SER A 10 17.49 3.61 19.53
C SER A 10 18.82 2.89 19.40
N TYR A 11 19.12 1.93 20.29
CA TYR A 11 20.40 1.25 20.34
C TYR A 11 20.78 0.51 19.03
N PRO A 12 19.93 -0.38 18.46
CA PRO A 12 20.28 -1.08 17.22
C PRO A 12 20.45 -0.12 16.04
N ILE A 13 19.64 0.95 15.97
CA ILE A 13 19.75 1.99 14.94
C ILE A 13 21.09 2.75 15.08
N ALA A 14 21.46 3.11 16.32
CA ALA A 14 22.72 3.79 16.60
C ALA A 14 23.93 2.91 16.24
N VAL A 15 23.91 1.62 16.59
CA VAL A 15 24.97 0.67 16.22
C VAL A 15 25.06 0.51 14.69
N LEU A 16 23.92 0.36 14.00
CA LEU A 16 23.87 0.28 12.54
C LEU A 16 24.48 1.53 11.90
N ALA A 17 24.15 2.73 12.40
CA ALA A 17 24.70 3.99 11.90
C ALA A 17 26.22 4.10 12.12
N LEU A 18 26.72 3.67 13.28
CA LEU A 18 28.16 3.70 13.60
C LEU A 18 28.97 2.73 12.74
N VAL A 19 28.47 1.52 12.50
CA VAL A 19 29.14 0.48 11.72
C VAL A 19 29.01 0.76 10.21
N GLY A 20 27.80 1.05 9.75
CA GLY A 20 27.49 1.24 8.33
C GLY A 20 27.91 2.61 7.77
N GLY A 21 27.98 3.64 8.61
CA GLY A 21 28.27 5.02 8.18
C GLY A 21 29.62 5.18 7.45
N LYS A 22 30.62 4.35 7.80
CA LYS A 22 31.94 4.37 7.16
C LYS A 22 31.94 3.84 5.72
N GLY A 23 31.00 2.94 5.40
CA GLY A 23 30.87 2.34 4.07
C GLY A 23 29.79 2.99 3.20
N LEU A 24 28.98 3.90 3.74
CA LEU A 24 27.80 4.45 3.04
C LEU A 24 28.17 5.19 1.75
N LEU A 25 29.22 6.02 1.80
CA LEU A 25 29.69 6.76 0.62
C LEU A 25 30.22 5.83 -0.47
N GLN A 26 30.87 4.73 -0.09
CA GLN A 26 31.34 3.72 -1.02
C GLN A 26 30.18 2.91 -1.59
N ALA A 27 29.19 2.55 -0.77
CA ALA A 27 28.00 1.83 -1.20
C ALA A 27 27.18 2.64 -2.21
N LEU A 28 27.05 3.96 -2.02
CA LEU A 28 26.39 4.87 -2.96
C LEU A 28 27.11 4.92 -4.33
N SER A 29 28.39 4.61 -4.39
CA SER A 29 29.16 4.59 -5.64
C SER A 29 29.00 3.26 -6.41
N VAL A 30 28.35 2.25 -5.82
CA VAL A 30 28.14 0.95 -6.45
C VAL A 30 26.87 1.01 -7.30
N ARG A 31 27.01 0.78 -8.61
CA ARG A 31 25.89 0.81 -9.56
C ARG A 31 24.72 -0.09 -9.16
N THR A 32 24.99 -1.26 -8.61
CA THR A 32 23.96 -2.20 -8.15
C THR A 32 23.11 -1.62 -7.02
N PHE A 33 23.72 -0.85 -6.12
CA PHE A 33 23.00 -0.20 -5.02
C PHE A 33 22.08 0.91 -5.53
N GLU A 34 22.57 1.75 -6.46
CA GLU A 34 21.74 2.77 -7.12
C GLU A 34 20.52 2.16 -7.82
N LEU A 35 20.73 1.06 -8.56
CA LEU A 35 19.65 0.37 -9.26
C LEU A 35 18.64 -0.23 -8.28
N ALA A 36 19.09 -0.85 -7.20
CA ALA A 36 18.20 -1.38 -6.16
C ALA A 36 17.35 -0.27 -5.53
N LEU A 37 17.96 0.86 -5.16
CA LEU A 37 17.23 2.02 -4.64
C LEU A 37 16.20 2.53 -5.63
N LEU A 38 16.57 2.67 -6.90
CA LEU A 38 15.67 3.14 -7.95
C LEU A 38 14.48 2.19 -8.13
N VAL A 39 14.71 0.88 -8.15
CA VAL A 39 13.64 -0.12 -8.23
C VAL A 39 12.70 0.00 -7.02
N THR A 40 13.23 0.08 -5.80
CA THR A 40 12.42 0.28 -4.58
C THR A 40 11.60 1.56 -4.63
N MET A 41 12.20 2.67 -5.08
CA MET A 41 11.50 3.96 -5.23
C MET A 41 10.36 3.86 -6.25
N ILE A 42 10.60 3.23 -7.40
CA ILE A 42 9.60 3.04 -8.45
C ILE A 42 8.46 2.15 -7.96
N THR A 43 8.76 0.96 -7.45
CA THR A 43 7.73 -0.01 -7.02
C THR A 43 6.90 0.53 -5.86
N SER A 44 7.52 1.21 -4.90
CA SER A 44 6.81 1.83 -3.77
C SER A 44 5.93 2.99 -4.21
N THR A 45 6.37 3.79 -5.19
CA THR A 45 5.58 4.89 -5.75
C THR A 45 4.38 4.36 -6.56
N ILE A 46 4.59 3.32 -7.37
CA ILE A 46 3.51 2.63 -8.08
C ILE A 46 2.48 2.10 -7.08
N ALA A 47 2.93 1.44 -6.01
CA ALA A 47 2.04 0.93 -4.97
C ALA A 47 1.25 2.03 -4.27
N ALA A 48 1.89 3.14 -3.90
CA ALA A 48 1.21 4.27 -3.28
C ALA A 48 0.14 4.86 -4.22
N ILE A 49 0.46 5.09 -5.49
CA ILE A 49 -0.49 5.61 -6.48
C ILE A 49 -1.66 4.62 -6.68
N ALA A 50 -1.37 3.34 -6.88
CA ALA A 50 -2.39 2.31 -7.02
C ALA A 50 -3.29 2.23 -5.78
N SER A 51 -2.70 2.32 -4.58
CA SER A 51 -3.46 2.32 -3.32
C SER A 51 -4.40 3.51 -3.20
N VAL A 52 -4.04 4.69 -3.73
CA VAL A 52 -4.92 5.87 -3.72
C VAL A 52 -6.03 5.69 -4.75
N ILE A 53 -5.68 5.32 -5.98
CA ILE A 53 -6.63 5.17 -7.10
C ILE A 53 -7.73 4.14 -6.75
N PHE A 54 -7.34 2.98 -6.20
CA PHE A 54 -8.28 1.91 -5.90
C PHE A 54 -8.78 1.93 -4.46
N GLY A 55 -7.93 2.34 -3.51
CA GLY A 55 -8.25 2.30 -2.09
C GLY A 55 -9.14 3.43 -1.63
N VAL A 56 -9.05 4.64 -2.21
CA VAL A 56 -9.94 5.75 -1.84
C VAL A 56 -11.41 5.47 -2.18
N PRO A 57 -11.76 5.01 -3.41
CA PRO A 57 -13.13 4.60 -3.72
C PRO A 57 -13.62 3.46 -2.82
N LEU A 58 -12.76 2.48 -2.52
CA LEU A 58 -13.10 1.36 -1.64
C LEU A 58 -13.37 1.84 -0.21
N ALA A 59 -12.51 2.70 0.34
CA ALA A 59 -12.68 3.29 1.65
C ALA A 59 -13.98 4.11 1.76
N TYR A 60 -14.34 4.85 0.72
CA TYR A 60 -15.63 5.56 0.65
C TYR A 60 -16.82 4.59 0.64
N LEU A 61 -16.72 3.50 -0.14
CA LEU A 61 -17.76 2.48 -0.18
C LEU A 61 -17.95 1.82 1.20
N LEU A 62 -16.86 1.43 1.86
CA LEU A 62 -16.89 0.77 3.16
C LEU A 62 -17.40 1.70 4.27
N SER A 63 -17.00 2.97 4.27
CA SER A 63 -17.41 3.95 5.29
C SER A 63 -18.86 4.44 5.16
N ARG A 64 -19.45 4.45 3.96
CA ARG A 64 -20.79 5.03 3.73
C ARG A 64 -21.90 4.03 3.47
N PHE A 65 -21.59 2.83 3.02
CA PHE A 65 -22.61 1.87 2.63
C PHE A 65 -22.61 0.66 3.57
N ASN A 66 -23.81 0.20 3.90
CA ASN A 66 -24.02 -1.07 4.59
C ASN A 66 -24.72 -2.02 3.61
N PHE A 67 -24.01 -3.03 3.15
CA PHE A 67 -24.49 -4.01 2.20
C PHE A 67 -24.11 -5.43 2.64
N ARG A 68 -24.86 -6.43 2.16
CA ARG A 68 -24.58 -7.84 2.46
C ARG A 68 -23.22 -8.21 1.88
N GLY A 69 -22.31 -8.71 2.71
CA GLY A 69 -20.93 -9.06 2.32
C GLY A 69 -19.87 -8.00 2.64
N LYS A 70 -20.24 -6.83 3.19
CA LYS A 70 -19.29 -5.80 3.64
C LYS A 70 -18.19 -6.35 4.55
N GLY A 71 -18.55 -7.16 5.56
CA GLY A 71 -17.57 -7.76 6.47
C GLY A 71 -16.57 -8.70 5.80
N LEU A 72 -16.96 -9.38 4.71
CA LEU A 72 -16.01 -10.19 3.93
C LEU A 72 -15.02 -9.29 3.19
N ILE A 73 -15.48 -8.18 2.61
CA ILE A 73 -14.59 -7.23 1.94
C ILE A 73 -13.64 -6.57 2.94
N GLU A 74 -14.13 -6.17 4.11
CA GLU A 74 -13.28 -5.66 5.20
C GLU A 74 -12.23 -6.68 5.62
N ALA A 75 -12.61 -7.96 5.78
CA ALA A 75 -11.66 -9.02 6.10
C ALA A 75 -10.62 -9.24 4.99
N LEU A 76 -11.01 -9.15 3.71
CA LEU A 76 -10.08 -9.25 2.58
C LEU A 76 -9.12 -8.07 2.51
N VAL A 77 -9.57 -6.87 2.89
CA VAL A 77 -8.72 -5.67 2.98
C VAL A 77 -7.71 -5.78 4.11
N ASP A 78 -8.08 -6.42 5.23
CA ASP A 78 -7.18 -6.61 6.38
C ASP A 78 -6.27 -7.83 6.25
N LEU A 79 -6.62 -8.76 5.37
CA LEU A 79 -5.88 -10.00 5.15
C LEU A 79 -4.36 -9.78 4.94
N PRO A 80 -3.89 -8.77 4.17
CA PRO A 80 -2.46 -8.55 3.97
C PRO A 80 -1.67 -8.26 5.26
N ILE A 81 -2.33 -7.76 6.32
CA ILE A 81 -1.71 -7.47 7.62
C ILE A 81 -1.53 -8.77 8.42
N ALA A 82 -2.46 -9.72 8.27
CA ALA A 82 -2.46 -10.99 9.00
C ALA A 82 -1.60 -12.07 8.32
N VAL A 83 -1.42 -11.99 7.00
CA VAL A 83 -0.68 -13.01 6.22
C VAL A 83 0.84 -12.79 6.35
N PRO A 84 1.62 -13.84 6.67
CA PRO A 84 3.08 -13.73 6.67
C PRO A 84 3.62 -13.29 5.30
N HIS A 85 4.59 -12.36 5.30
CA HIS A 85 5.08 -11.73 4.07
C HIS A 85 5.61 -12.70 3.00
N ILE A 86 6.29 -13.77 3.41
CA ILE A 86 6.76 -14.82 2.48
C ILE A 86 5.59 -15.49 1.77
N ILE A 87 4.47 -15.72 2.47
CA ILE A 87 3.27 -16.34 1.91
C ILE A 87 2.65 -15.42 0.85
N VAL A 88 2.70 -14.10 1.04
CA VAL A 88 2.27 -13.15 0.00
C VAL A 88 3.07 -13.33 -1.28
N GLY A 89 4.40 -13.49 -1.18
CA GLY A 89 5.23 -13.76 -2.35
C GLY A 89 4.80 -15.03 -3.09
N VAL A 90 4.58 -16.12 -2.35
CA VAL A 90 4.07 -17.39 -2.91
C VAL A 90 2.70 -17.19 -3.57
N MET A 91 1.78 -16.46 -2.94
CA MET A 91 0.46 -16.17 -3.49
C MET A 91 0.54 -15.44 -4.84
N ILE A 92 1.41 -14.44 -4.96
CA ILE A 92 1.60 -13.68 -6.20
C ILE A 92 2.21 -14.57 -7.29
N VAL A 93 3.26 -15.35 -6.98
CA VAL A 93 3.85 -16.29 -7.96
C VAL A 93 2.81 -17.29 -8.45
N LEU A 94 2.01 -17.87 -7.55
CA LEU A 94 0.96 -18.83 -7.93
C LEU A 94 -0.15 -18.18 -8.74
N ALA A 95 -0.63 -16.99 -8.36
CA ALA A 95 -1.72 -16.29 -9.04
C ALA A 95 -1.37 -15.88 -10.48
N PHE A 96 -0.08 -15.65 -10.74
CA PHE A 96 0.42 -15.23 -12.05
C PHE A 96 1.32 -16.28 -12.74
N SER A 97 1.28 -17.52 -12.27
CA SER A 97 1.94 -18.65 -12.93
C SER A 97 1.29 -18.96 -14.27
N TRP A 98 2.08 -19.40 -15.26
CA TRP A 98 1.63 -19.61 -16.64
C TRP A 98 0.46 -20.61 -16.82
N TYR A 99 0.13 -21.40 -15.81
CA TYR A 99 -0.91 -22.43 -15.83
C TYR A 99 -2.07 -22.18 -14.84
N VAL A 100 -2.05 -21.10 -14.05
CA VAL A 100 -3.06 -20.82 -13.01
C VAL A 100 -3.53 -19.37 -13.06
N GLY A 101 -4.80 -19.14 -12.74
CA GLY A 101 -5.34 -17.80 -12.51
C GLY A 101 -5.28 -16.91 -13.77
N LEU A 102 -4.68 -15.73 -13.63
CA LEU A 102 -4.53 -14.77 -14.73
C LEU A 102 -3.27 -15.00 -15.56
N GLY A 103 -2.35 -15.86 -15.11
CA GLY A 103 -1.07 -16.09 -15.77
C GLY A 103 -1.17 -16.60 -17.22
N PRO A 104 -2.04 -17.56 -17.57
CA PRO A 104 -2.19 -18.00 -18.97
C PRO A 104 -2.62 -16.87 -19.92
N LEU A 105 -3.47 -15.95 -19.45
CA LEU A 105 -3.94 -14.81 -20.24
C LEU A 105 -2.81 -13.78 -20.43
N LEU A 106 -2.09 -13.45 -19.35
CA LEU A 106 -0.98 -12.51 -19.41
C LEU A 106 0.18 -13.04 -20.25
N HIS A 107 0.48 -14.34 -20.15
CA HIS A 107 1.51 -14.97 -20.95
C HIS A 107 1.16 -14.98 -22.45
N LYS A 108 -0.11 -15.13 -22.81
CA LYS A 108 -0.57 -14.95 -24.21
C LYS A 108 -0.37 -13.51 -24.72
N LEU A 109 -0.39 -12.53 -23.82
CA LEU A 109 -0.10 -11.12 -24.11
C LEU A 109 1.41 -10.79 -24.01
N GLY A 110 2.26 -11.77 -23.71
CA GLY A 110 3.71 -11.58 -23.53
C GLY A 110 4.11 -10.87 -22.23
N ILE A 111 3.21 -10.80 -21.24
CA ILE A 111 3.45 -10.14 -19.95
C ILE A 111 3.87 -11.19 -18.93
N ASN A 112 5.14 -11.12 -18.50
CA ASN A 112 5.68 -11.93 -17.41
C ASN A 112 5.61 -11.14 -16.09
N VAL A 113 5.15 -11.80 -15.03
CA VAL A 113 5.01 -11.16 -13.71
C VAL A 113 6.14 -11.59 -12.78
N VAL A 114 6.47 -12.89 -12.73
CA VAL A 114 7.55 -13.45 -11.91
C VAL A 114 8.91 -12.95 -12.41
N ASP A 115 9.83 -12.63 -11.50
CA ASP A 115 11.16 -12.07 -11.76
C ASP A 115 11.14 -10.75 -12.54
N THR A 116 10.10 -9.93 -12.33
CA THR A 116 9.97 -8.61 -12.98
C THR A 116 9.63 -7.50 -11.99
N ILE A 117 9.90 -6.26 -12.40
CA ILE A 117 9.48 -5.04 -11.69
C ILE A 117 7.96 -5.01 -11.50
N LEU A 118 7.19 -5.57 -12.43
CA LEU A 118 5.74 -5.66 -12.33
C LEU A 118 5.32 -6.58 -11.18
N GLY A 119 5.94 -7.76 -11.07
CA GLY A 119 5.70 -8.67 -9.94
C GLY A 119 6.06 -8.05 -8.60
N ALA A 120 7.22 -7.40 -8.54
CA ALA A 120 7.65 -6.65 -7.35
C ALA A 120 6.62 -5.57 -6.97
N ALA A 121 6.18 -4.74 -7.93
CA ALA A 121 5.17 -3.70 -7.71
C ALA A 121 3.83 -4.28 -7.23
N LEU A 122 3.37 -5.39 -7.81
CA LEU A 122 2.13 -6.06 -7.38
C LEU A 122 2.23 -6.59 -5.96
N ALA A 123 3.33 -7.24 -5.61
CA ALA A 123 3.56 -7.78 -4.27
C ALA A 123 3.57 -6.67 -3.22
N VAL A 124 4.34 -5.60 -3.43
CA VAL A 124 4.40 -4.49 -2.46
C VAL A 124 3.10 -3.68 -2.43
N THR A 125 2.34 -3.63 -3.53
CA THR A 125 0.98 -3.04 -3.53
C THR A 125 0.03 -3.87 -2.67
N TYR A 126 0.04 -5.19 -2.79
CA TYR A 126 -0.83 -6.08 -2.00
C TYR A 126 -0.61 -5.87 -0.49
N VAL A 127 0.64 -5.84 -0.05
CA VAL A 127 0.97 -5.68 1.39
C VAL A 127 0.68 -4.26 1.90
N SER A 128 0.81 -3.24 1.05
CA SER A 128 0.77 -1.85 1.50
C SER A 128 -0.57 -1.14 1.28
N ALA A 129 -1.42 -1.57 0.34
CA ALA A 129 -2.63 -0.83 -0.03
C ALA A 129 -3.65 -0.73 1.12
N THR A 130 -3.68 -1.73 2.01
CA THR A 130 -4.56 -1.75 3.19
C THR A 130 -4.39 -0.53 4.09
N TYR A 131 -3.16 -0.01 4.22
CA TYR A 131 -2.86 1.17 5.03
C TYR A 131 -3.57 2.42 4.49
N THR A 132 -3.52 2.65 3.18
CA THR A 132 -4.25 3.76 2.54
C THR A 132 -5.75 3.61 2.73
N VAL A 133 -6.29 2.39 2.53
CA VAL A 133 -7.73 2.13 2.70
C VAL A 133 -8.18 2.48 4.12
N ARG A 134 -7.49 1.97 5.15
CA ARG A 134 -7.88 2.17 6.56
C ARG A 134 -7.70 3.60 7.05
N VAL A 135 -6.63 4.28 6.63
CA VAL A 135 -6.42 5.71 6.95
C VAL A 135 -7.53 6.56 6.35
N VAL A 136 -7.86 6.32 5.08
CA VAL A 136 -8.89 7.10 4.36
C VAL A 136 -10.29 6.78 4.88
N GLU A 137 -10.59 5.52 5.15
CA GLU A 137 -11.87 5.07 5.71
C GLU A 137 -12.12 5.69 7.09
N THR A 138 -11.10 5.72 7.96
CA THR A 138 -11.16 6.38 9.27
C THR A 138 -11.43 7.87 9.10
N ALA A 139 -10.74 8.52 8.16
CA ALA A 139 -10.94 9.94 7.89
C ALA A 139 -12.36 10.25 7.38
N ILE A 140 -12.89 9.46 6.45
CA ILE A 140 -14.27 9.63 5.95
C ILE A 140 -15.28 9.38 7.07
N SER A 141 -15.07 8.35 7.88
CA SER A 141 -15.95 8.01 9.01
C SER A 141 -15.97 9.10 10.09
N SER A 142 -14.91 9.90 10.22
CA SER A 142 -14.85 11.04 11.14
C SER A 142 -15.58 12.30 10.64
N LEU A 143 -15.93 12.37 9.36
CA LEU A 143 -16.70 13.49 8.81
C LEU A 143 -18.17 13.39 9.22
N ASP A 144 -18.77 14.53 9.51
CA ASP A 144 -20.21 14.65 9.71
C ASP A 144 -20.99 14.26 8.43
N PRO A 145 -21.83 13.20 8.48
CA PRO A 145 -22.66 12.80 7.35
C PRO A 145 -23.61 13.90 6.85
N GLU A 146 -23.99 14.87 7.70
CA GLU A 146 -24.89 15.97 7.31
C GLU A 146 -24.31 16.83 6.18
N LEU A 147 -22.98 16.94 6.09
CA LEU A 147 -22.31 17.66 5.01
C LEU A 147 -22.63 17.06 3.63
N GLU A 148 -22.69 15.73 3.56
CA GLU A 148 -23.03 15.01 2.33
C GLU A 148 -24.52 15.07 2.03
N LEU A 149 -25.36 14.91 3.07
CA LEU A 149 -26.81 15.00 2.95
C LEU A 149 -27.24 16.38 2.45
N THR A 150 -26.66 17.46 2.99
CA THR A 150 -26.94 18.84 2.58
C THR A 150 -26.59 19.07 1.12
N ALA A 151 -25.43 18.61 0.66
CA ALA A 151 -25.04 18.71 -0.75
C ALA A 151 -26.01 17.95 -1.67
N MET A 152 -26.45 16.76 -1.25
CA MET A 152 -27.42 15.97 -2.02
C MET A 152 -28.81 16.62 -2.04
N SER A 153 -29.25 17.24 -0.94
CA SER A 153 -30.51 18.01 -0.90
C SER A 153 -30.48 19.24 -1.82
N LEU A 154 -29.31 19.81 -2.08
CA LEU A 154 -29.10 20.87 -3.08
C LEU A 154 -29.00 20.32 -4.53
N GLY A 155 -29.25 19.03 -4.74
CA GLY A 155 -29.29 18.39 -6.06
C GLY A 155 -27.95 17.82 -6.54
N ALA A 156 -26.90 17.78 -5.70
CA ALA A 156 -25.65 17.12 -6.07
C ALA A 156 -25.82 15.59 -6.10
N SER A 157 -25.29 14.93 -7.14
CA SER A 157 -25.18 13.47 -7.18
C SER A 157 -24.11 13.00 -6.17
N ARG A 158 -24.20 11.74 -5.70
CA ARG A 158 -23.23 11.16 -4.75
C ARG A 158 -21.77 11.30 -5.21
N GLY A 159 -21.50 11.09 -6.50
CA GLY A 159 -20.16 11.27 -7.06
C GLY A 159 -19.70 12.73 -7.02
N ARG A 160 -20.61 13.68 -7.31
CA ARG A 160 -20.31 15.11 -7.18
C ARG A 160 -20.09 15.49 -5.72
N THR A 161 -20.95 15.04 -4.80
CA THR A 161 -20.79 15.23 -3.35
C THR A 161 -19.45 14.71 -2.86
N PHE A 162 -19.06 13.51 -3.29
CA PHE A 162 -17.74 12.97 -2.97
C PHE A 162 -16.61 13.89 -3.47
N LEU A 163 -16.61 14.26 -4.75
CA LEU A 163 -15.56 15.08 -5.34
C LEU A 163 -15.49 16.52 -4.80
N SER A 164 -16.63 17.12 -4.47
CA SER A 164 -16.70 18.53 -4.09
C SER A 164 -16.74 18.78 -2.57
N VAL A 165 -17.15 17.78 -1.77
CA VAL A 165 -17.30 17.93 -0.32
C VAL A 165 -16.35 17.02 0.44
N VAL A 166 -16.37 15.72 0.16
CA VAL A 166 -15.62 14.72 0.93
C VAL A 166 -14.13 14.78 0.58
N LEU A 167 -13.80 14.68 -0.70
CA LEU A 167 -12.42 14.61 -1.19
C LEU A 167 -11.57 15.81 -0.75
N PRO A 168 -12.04 17.08 -0.85
CA PRO A 168 -11.29 18.24 -0.38
C PRO A 168 -11.13 18.31 1.14
N LYS A 169 -11.97 17.62 1.92
CA LYS A 169 -11.85 17.58 3.39
C LYS A 169 -10.85 16.51 3.85
N ILE A 170 -10.77 15.39 3.14
CA ILE A 170 -9.89 14.26 3.50
C ILE A 170 -8.54 14.24 2.78
N TRP A 171 -8.23 15.22 1.92
CA TRP A 171 -7.03 15.17 1.06
C TRP A 171 -5.73 14.96 1.85
N ARG A 172 -5.61 15.56 3.04
CA ARG A 172 -4.44 15.37 3.92
C ARG A 172 -4.32 13.93 4.41
N SER A 173 -5.46 13.30 4.70
CA SER A 173 -5.55 11.89 5.09
C SER A 173 -5.24 10.96 3.93
N ILE A 174 -5.62 11.32 2.69
CA ILE A 174 -5.22 10.58 1.49
C ILE A 174 -3.70 10.63 1.30
N VAL A 175 -3.09 11.82 1.44
CA VAL A 175 -1.63 11.96 1.37
C VAL A 175 -0.95 11.17 2.50
N GLY A 176 -1.47 11.26 3.73
CA GLY A 176 -0.98 10.47 4.86
C GLY A 176 -1.06 8.96 4.61
N GLY A 177 -2.21 8.48 4.10
CA GLY A 177 -2.41 7.09 3.71
C GLY A 177 -1.42 6.65 2.62
N ALA A 178 -1.28 7.45 1.56
CA ALA A 178 -0.33 7.20 0.48
C ALA A 178 1.12 7.12 0.99
N LEU A 179 1.52 8.01 1.90
CA LEU A 179 2.85 7.99 2.52
C LEU A 179 3.06 6.75 3.40
N THR A 180 2.04 6.31 4.16
CA THR A 180 2.13 5.08 4.95
C THR A 180 2.22 3.84 4.07
N SER A 181 1.44 3.76 2.99
CA SER A 181 1.54 2.68 2.00
C SER A 181 2.90 2.70 1.31
N TRP A 182 3.40 3.88 0.92
CA TRP A 182 4.72 4.04 0.32
C TRP A 182 5.85 3.55 1.25
N ALA A 183 5.85 4.00 2.51
CA ALA A 183 6.85 3.59 3.50
C ALA A 183 6.77 2.07 3.77
N ARG A 184 5.56 1.52 3.81
CA ARG A 184 5.36 0.09 3.97
C ARG A 184 5.87 -0.69 2.76
N ALA A 185 5.62 -0.23 1.55
CA ALA A 185 6.10 -0.86 0.33
C ALA A 185 7.64 -0.84 0.26
N ALA A 186 8.26 0.29 0.61
CA ALA A 186 9.71 0.44 0.62
C ALA A 186 10.42 -0.46 1.65
N SER A 187 9.70 -0.83 2.72
CA SER A 187 10.20 -1.70 3.79
C SER A 187 9.94 -3.19 3.55
N GLU A 188 9.29 -3.56 2.44
CA GLU A 188 8.95 -4.95 2.15
C GLU A 188 10.16 -5.71 1.61
N ALA A 189 10.43 -6.88 2.18
CA ALA A 189 11.52 -7.76 1.76
C ALA A 189 11.08 -9.22 1.59
N GLY A 190 10.18 -9.72 2.44
CA GLY A 190 9.80 -11.13 2.47
C GLY A 190 9.03 -11.55 1.22
N ALA A 191 8.06 -10.74 0.78
CA ALA A 191 7.32 -11.02 -0.44
C ALA A 191 8.20 -10.89 -1.69
N LEU A 192 9.13 -9.92 -1.69
CA LEU A 192 10.04 -9.68 -2.81
C LEU A 192 11.01 -10.83 -3.03
N PHE A 193 11.57 -11.41 -1.96
CA PHE A 193 12.52 -12.53 -2.04
C PHE A 193 12.00 -13.76 -2.82
N ILE A 194 10.67 -13.92 -2.89
CA ILE A 194 10.04 -15.03 -3.62
C ILE A 194 9.63 -14.62 -5.05
N VAL A 195 9.35 -13.34 -5.28
CA VAL A 195 8.76 -12.84 -6.53
C VAL A 195 9.81 -12.27 -7.49
N ALA A 196 10.90 -11.72 -6.97
CA ALA A 196 11.87 -10.90 -7.71
C ALA A 196 13.31 -11.05 -7.20
#